data_AF-A0AAE6EU16-F1
#
_entry.id   AF-A0AAE6EU16-F1
#
_cell.length_a   1.000
_cell.length_b   1.000
_cell.length_c   1.000
_cell.angle_alpha   90.00
_cell.angle_beta   90.00
_cell.angle_gamma   90.00
#
_symmetry.space_group_name_H-M   'P 1'
#
loop_
_entity.id
_entity.type
_entity.pdbx_description
1 polymer ?
#
loop_
_entity_poly.entity_id
_entity_poly.type
_entity_poly.pdbx_seq_one_letter_code
_entity_poly.pdbx_strand_id
1 'polypeptide(L)'
;MIYSLTREEFIAWMERIMDRFDQINSRLERKEKLKNCLDGDVLMDNQDVCLLLKISIRSLQYYRSSGKLPFSKISGKVYYKSSDVHEFIRKSFEEDSGTGHKRASSEDGLEK
;
A
#
# COMPACT_ATOMS: atom_id res chain seq x y z
N MET A 1 -10.32 -46.36 -26.88
CA MET A 1 -9.57 -45.45 -27.77
C MET A 1 -9.56 -44.11 -27.07
N ILE A 2 -8.40 -43.71 -26.55
CA ILE A 2 -8.26 -42.57 -25.65
C ILE A 2 -8.34 -41.32 -26.53
N TYR A 3 -9.33 -40.45 -26.30
CA TYR A 3 -9.47 -39.21 -27.07
C TYR A 3 -8.18 -38.40 -26.93
N SER A 4 -7.41 -38.27 -28.01
CA SER A 4 -6.29 -37.34 -28.06
C SER A 4 -6.87 -35.94 -28.14
N LEU A 5 -6.77 -35.19 -27.06
CA LEU A 5 -7.09 -33.76 -27.06
C LEU A 5 -6.31 -33.10 -28.20
N THR A 6 -7.02 -32.57 -29.18
CA THR A 6 -6.34 -31.96 -30.33
C THR A 6 -5.70 -30.64 -29.89
N ARG A 7 -4.66 -30.21 -30.60
CA ARG A 7 -4.02 -28.92 -30.35
C ARG A 7 -5.03 -27.77 -30.41
N GLU A 8 -5.99 -27.85 -31.32
CA GLU A 8 -7.05 -26.87 -31.53
C GLU A 8 -8.02 -26.81 -30.34
N GLU A 9 -8.45 -27.97 -29.84
CA GLU A 9 -9.29 -28.05 -28.63
C GLU A 9 -8.58 -27.49 -27.39
N PHE A 10 -7.28 -27.76 -27.25
CA PHE A 10 -6.47 -27.22 -26.16
C PHE A 10 -6.36 -25.69 -26.24
N ILE A 11 -6.07 -25.13 -27.43
CA ILE A 11 -5.96 -23.68 -27.63
C ILE A 11 -7.31 -23.00 -27.33
N ALA A 12 -8.40 -23.52 -27.87
CA ALA A 12 -9.74 -22.95 -27.65
C ALA A 12 -10.14 -22.96 -26.16
N TRP A 13 -9.77 -24.01 -25.42
CA TRP A 13 -10.00 -24.06 -23.98
C TRP A 13 -9.11 -23.09 -23.21
N MET A 14 -7.84 -22.96 -23.58
CA MET A 14 -6.90 -22.02 -22.97
C MET A 14 -7.31 -20.56 -23.20
N GLU A 15 -7.76 -20.20 -24.40
CA GLU A 15 -8.31 -18.86 -24.69
C GLU A 15 -9.50 -18.54 -23.78
N ARG A 16 -10.43 -19.50 -23.62
CA ARG A 16 -11.56 -19.34 -22.70
C ARG A 16 -11.12 -19.18 -21.25
N ILE A 17 -10.04 -19.84 -20.82
CA ILE A 17 -9.50 -19.67 -19.48
C ILE A 17 -8.89 -18.29 -19.31
N MET A 18 -8.10 -17.84 -20.28
CA MET A 18 -7.47 -16.51 -20.26
C MET A 18 -8.54 -15.41 -20.21
N ASP A 19 -9.58 -15.50 -21.04
CA ASP A 19 -10.71 -14.57 -21.01
C ASP A 19 -11.39 -14.51 -19.63
N ARG A 20 -11.51 -15.66 -18.96
CA ARG A 20 -12.10 -15.73 -17.62
C ARG A 20 -11.16 -15.16 -16.56
N PHE A 21 -9.85 -15.31 -16.73
CA PHE A 21 -8.86 -14.69 -15.87
C PHE A 21 -8.91 -13.16 -15.98
N ASP A 22 -8.98 -12.63 -17.20
CA ASP A 22 -9.08 -11.18 -17.46
C ASP A 22 -10.38 -10.58 -16.90
N GLN A 23 -11.50 -11.30 -17.02
CA GLN A 23 -12.76 -10.90 -16.39
C GLN A 23 -12.67 -10.86 -14.86
N ILE A 24 -11.94 -11.80 -14.24
CA ILE A 24 -11.73 -11.82 -12.79
C ILE A 24 -10.88 -10.62 -12.37
N ASN A 25 -9.76 -10.37 -13.06
CA ASN A 25 -8.89 -9.21 -12.80
C ASN A 25 -9.67 -7.90 -12.92
N SER A 26 -10.41 -7.73 -14.00
CA SER A 26 -11.26 -6.54 -14.22
C SER A 26 -12.33 -6.34 -13.13
N ARG A 27 -12.84 -7.42 -12.52
CA ARG A 27 -13.79 -7.34 -11.40
C ARG A 27 -13.10 -6.99 -10.09
N LEU A 28 -11.89 -7.49 -9.87
CA LEU A 28 -11.08 -7.17 -8.70
C LEU A 28 -10.66 -5.69 -8.71
N GLU A 29 -10.10 -5.21 -9.81
CA GLU A 29 -9.69 -3.80 -9.97
C GLU A 29 -10.84 -2.82 -9.70
N ARG A 30 -12.04 -3.13 -10.21
CA ARG A 30 -13.23 -2.28 -9.99
C ARG A 30 -13.67 -2.28 -8.52
N LYS A 31 -13.59 -3.43 -7.83
CA LYS A 31 -13.92 -3.52 -6.41
C LYS A 31 -12.90 -2.79 -5.53
N GLU A 32 -11.63 -2.83 -5.92
CA GLU A 32 -10.55 -2.10 -5.25
C GLU A 32 -10.75 -0.60 -5.36
N LYS A 33 -11.05 -0.08 -6.57
CA LYS A 33 -11.39 1.33 -6.78
C LYS A 33 -12.60 1.81 -5.95
N LEU A 34 -13.62 0.97 -5.76
CA LEU A 34 -14.78 1.32 -4.94
C LEU A 34 -14.49 1.30 -3.42
N LYS A 35 -13.58 0.44 -2.96
CA LYS A 35 -13.26 0.30 -1.54
C LYS A 35 -12.31 1.38 -1.03
N ASN A 36 -11.52 1.96 -1.91
CA ASN A 36 -10.39 2.75 -1.49
C ASN A 36 -10.71 4.23 -1.28
N CYS A 37 -11.92 4.75 -1.53
CA CYS A 37 -12.18 6.18 -1.30
C CYS A 37 -12.93 6.44 0.01
N LEU A 38 -12.27 7.08 0.99
CA LEU A 38 -12.94 7.71 2.12
C LEU A 38 -12.66 9.21 2.11
N ASP A 39 -13.71 10.02 2.22
CA ASP A 39 -13.61 11.49 2.26
C ASP A 39 -12.88 12.09 1.04
N GLY A 40 -13.04 11.44 -0.12
CA GLY A 40 -12.37 11.83 -1.37
C GLY A 40 -10.90 11.39 -1.49
N ASP A 41 -10.34 10.77 -0.46
CA ASP A 41 -8.95 10.31 -0.44
C ASP A 41 -8.83 8.79 -0.55
N VAL A 42 -7.76 8.34 -1.20
CA VAL A 42 -7.48 6.92 -1.42
C VAL A 42 -6.86 6.32 -0.16
N LEU A 43 -7.51 5.31 0.42
CA LEU A 43 -7.00 4.51 1.50
C LEU A 43 -6.09 3.42 0.98
N MET A 44 -4.92 3.35 1.59
CA MET A 44 -3.91 2.33 1.40
C MET A 44 -3.88 1.42 2.63
N ASP A 45 -3.78 0.12 2.43
CA ASP A 45 -3.54 -0.80 3.55
C ASP A 45 -2.04 -1.00 3.82
N ASN A 46 -1.70 -1.84 4.81
CA ASN A 46 -0.30 -2.09 5.17
C ASN A 46 0.53 -2.60 3.97
N GLN A 47 -0.05 -3.43 3.10
CA GLN A 47 0.65 -4.01 1.97
C GLN A 47 0.98 -2.94 0.94
N ASP A 48 0.01 -2.08 0.63
CA ASP A 48 0.17 -0.98 -0.32
C ASP A 48 1.28 -0.02 0.14
N VAL A 49 1.26 0.37 1.42
CA VAL A 49 2.25 1.30 1.98
C VAL A 49 3.64 0.66 2.05
N CYS A 50 3.74 -0.61 2.47
CA CYS A 50 5.01 -1.34 2.47
C CYS A 50 5.62 -1.43 1.07
N LEU A 51 4.79 -1.69 0.05
CA LEU A 51 5.23 -1.76 -1.33
C LEU A 51 5.67 -0.39 -1.85
N LEU A 52 4.88 0.65 -1.59
CA LEU A 52 5.18 2.02 -2.03
C LEU A 52 6.49 2.54 -1.41
N LEU A 53 6.66 2.37 -0.10
CA LEU A 53 7.85 2.86 0.62
C LEU A 53 9.05 1.91 0.52
N LYS A 54 8.87 0.69 -0.01
CA LYS A 54 9.88 -0.39 -0.04
C LYS A 54 10.44 -0.73 1.35
N ILE A 55 9.55 -0.82 2.34
CA ILE A 55 9.92 -1.10 3.74
C ILE A 55 9.29 -2.38 4.27
N SER A 56 9.87 -2.92 5.35
CA SER A 56 9.29 -4.04 6.08
C SER A 56 8.06 -3.61 6.90
N ILE A 57 7.18 -4.57 7.23
CA ILE A 57 6.05 -4.33 8.13
C ILE A 57 6.48 -3.83 9.52
N ARG A 58 7.66 -4.26 9.99
CA ARG A 58 8.24 -3.82 11.26
C ARG A 58 8.61 -2.34 11.21
N SER A 59 9.18 -1.88 10.10
CA SER A 59 9.50 -0.47 9.88
C SER A 59 8.23 0.37 9.80
N LEU A 60 7.20 -0.11 9.10
CA LEU A 60 5.89 0.57 9.04
C LEU A 60 5.25 0.68 10.43
N GLN A 61 5.35 -0.38 11.25
CA GLN A 61 4.89 -0.37 12.63
C GLN A 61 5.64 0.67 13.47
N TYR A 62 6.96 0.81 13.28
CA TYR A 62 7.75 1.86 13.95
C TYR A 62 7.31 3.27 13.55
N TYR A 63 7.10 3.54 12.25
CA TYR A 63 6.59 4.86 11.80
C TYR A 63 5.22 5.19 12.39
N ARG A 64 4.38 4.16 12.56
CA ARG A 64 3.08 4.29 13.22
C ARG A 64 3.21 4.58 14.72
N SER A 65 4.04 3.83 15.44
CA SER A 65 4.20 4.01 16.90
C SER A 65 4.96 5.29 17.26
N SER A 66 5.83 5.77 16.38
CA SER A 66 6.57 7.03 16.53
C SER A 66 5.76 8.26 16.12
N GLY A 67 4.55 8.10 15.59
CA GLY A 67 3.70 9.20 15.14
C GLY A 67 4.13 9.86 13.84
N LYS A 68 5.15 9.33 13.15
CA LYS A 68 5.67 9.89 11.90
C LYS A 68 4.72 9.71 10.72
N LEU A 69 3.94 8.62 10.72
CA LEU A 69 2.97 8.32 9.67
C LEU A 69 1.56 8.20 10.27
N PRO A 70 0.64 9.15 9.96
CA PRO A 70 -0.75 9.10 10.39
C PRO A 70 -1.46 7.85 9.87
N PHE A 71 -2.41 7.34 10.66
CA PHE A 71 -3.20 6.16 10.29
C PHE A 71 -4.60 6.23 10.87
N SER A 72 -5.53 5.51 10.25
CA SER A 72 -6.90 5.33 10.72
C SER A 72 -7.22 3.86 10.90
N LYS A 73 -8.11 3.54 11.84
CA LYS A 73 -8.65 2.18 11.99
C LYS A 73 -10.09 2.15 11.52
N ILE A 74 -10.37 1.30 10.54
CA ILE A 74 -11.73 1.08 10.01
C ILE A 74 -12.03 -0.40 10.19
N SER A 75 -13.05 -0.71 10.99
CA SER A 75 -13.45 -2.09 11.30
C SER A 75 -12.29 -2.96 11.81
N GLY A 76 -11.39 -2.38 12.61
CA GLY A 76 -10.23 -3.07 13.18
C GLY A 76 -9.02 -3.22 12.24
N LYS A 77 -9.15 -2.93 10.94
CA LYS A 77 -8.03 -2.90 9.99
C LYS A 77 -7.42 -1.49 9.95
N VAL A 78 -6.09 -1.44 9.86
CA VAL A 78 -5.32 -0.19 9.75
C VAL A 78 -5.25 0.23 8.28
N TYR A 79 -5.52 1.51 8.05
CA TYR A 79 -5.46 2.16 6.76
C TYR A 79 -4.70 3.48 6.88
N TYR A 80 -4.13 3.90 5.75
CA TYR A 80 -3.37 5.11 5.58
C TYR A 80 -3.99 5.93 4.46
N LYS A 81 -4.12 7.24 4.63
CA LYS A 81 -4.54 8.11 3.54
C LYS A 81 -3.39 8.28 2.55
N SER A 82 -3.69 8.25 1.27
CA SER A 82 -2.69 8.43 0.21
C SER A 82 -2.02 9.80 0.34
N SER A 83 -2.78 10.85 0.67
CA SER A 83 -2.24 12.19 0.94
C SER A 83 -1.18 12.19 2.06
N ASP A 84 -1.50 11.60 3.21
CA ASP A 84 -0.60 11.51 4.37
C ASP A 84 0.69 10.74 4.03
N VAL A 85 0.57 9.63 3.28
CA VAL A 85 1.72 8.84 2.84
C VAL A 85 2.61 9.63 1.89
N HIS A 86 2.02 10.39 0.95
CA HIS A 86 2.78 11.25 0.04
C HIS A 86 3.46 12.41 0.76
N GLU A 87 2.82 13.00 1.78
CA GLU A 87 3.42 14.03 2.62
C GLU A 87 4.61 13.47 3.42
N PHE A 88 4.46 12.27 3.98
CA PHE A 88 5.55 11.57 4.69
C PHE A 88 6.77 11.34 3.78
N ILE A 89 6.54 10.91 2.54
CA ILE A 89 7.60 10.73 1.54
C ILE A 89 8.31 12.07 1.28
N ARG A 90 7.55 13.15 1.08
CA ARG A 90 8.10 14.49 0.80
C ARG A 90 8.99 14.98 1.95
N LYS A 91 8.51 14.89 3.19
CA LYS A 91 9.28 15.27 4.38
C LYS A 91 10.57 14.46 4.52
N SER A 92 10.51 13.17 4.23
CA SER A 92 11.69 12.29 4.30
C SER A 92 12.79 12.71 3.31
N PHE A 93 12.41 13.16 2.10
CA PHE A 93 13.38 13.67 1.12
C PHE A 93 13.91 15.07 1.46
N GLU A 94 13.09 15.93 2.08
CA GLU A 94 13.53 17.25 2.55
C GLU A 94 14.55 17.13 3.68
N GLU A 95 14.36 16.19 4.62
CA GLU A 95 15.31 15.89 5.71
C GLU A 95 16.68 15.41 5.19
N ASP A 96 16.71 14.56 4.16
CA ASP A 96 17.96 14.06 3.55
C ASP A 96 18.77 15.14 2.82
N SER A 97 18.09 16.17 2.28
CA SER A 97 18.76 17.32 1.64
C SER A 97 19.33 18.35 2.64
N GLY A 98 19.03 18.19 3.94
CA GLY A 98 19.26 19.19 4.98
C GLY A 98 20.31 18.84 6.03
N THR A 99 21.14 17.80 5.88
CA THR A 99 22.14 17.44 6.91
C THR A 99 23.37 18.35 6.91
N GLY A 100 23.19 19.60 7.35
CA GLY A 100 24.16 20.30 8.17
C GLY A 100 23.89 19.93 9.64
N HIS A 101 24.74 19.08 10.22
CA HIS A 101 24.67 18.71 11.63
C HIS A 101 24.71 19.96 12.52
N LYS A 102 23.59 20.31 13.15
CA LYS A 102 23.59 21.00 14.44
C LYS A 102 23.09 20.04 15.50
N ARG A 103 24.05 19.37 16.14
CA ARG A 103 23.88 18.89 17.51
C ARG A 103 23.90 20.12 18.40
N ALA A 104 22.81 20.39 19.10
CA ALA A 104 22.82 21.20 20.30
C ALA A 104 21.99 20.47 21.36
N SER A 105 22.60 20.32 22.52
CA SER A 105 22.21 19.54 23.67
C SER A 105 20.92 19.99 24.34
N SER A 106 20.32 19.00 25.02
CA SER A 106 19.58 18.99 26.28
C SER A 106 19.22 20.29 26.99
N GLU A 107 17.99 20.31 27.52
CA GLU A 107 17.43 20.90 28.77
C GLU A 107 15.94 21.22 28.46
N ASP A 108 14.91 20.99 29.28
CA ASP A 108 14.71 20.43 30.61
C ASP A 108 13.18 20.26 30.82
N GLY A 109 12.74 19.45 31.78
CA GLY A 109 11.51 19.72 32.56
C GLY A 109 10.11 19.34 32.02
N LEU A 110 9.53 18.30 32.64
CA LEU A 110 8.22 18.25 33.36
C LEU A 110 7.28 19.48 33.18
N GLU A 111 5.97 19.39 32.91
CA GLU A 111 4.83 19.01 33.78
C GLU A 111 3.55 19.43 32.99
N LYS A 112 2.37 18.81 33.03
CA LYS A 112 1.56 18.27 34.13
C LYS A 112 0.70 17.10 33.66
#